data_AF-Q6CY88-F1
#
_entry.id   AF-Q6CY88-F1
#
_cell.length_a   1.000
_cell.length_b   1.000
_cell.length_c   1.000
_cell.angle_alpha   90.00
_cell.angle_beta   90.00
_cell.angle_gamma   90.00
#
_symmetry.space_group_name_H-M   'P 1'
#
loop_
_entity.id
_entity.type
_entity.pdbx_description
1 polymer ?
#
loop_
_entity_poly.entity_id
_entity_poly.type
_entity_poly.pdbx_seq_one_letter_code
_entity_poly.pdbx_strand_id
1 'polypeptide(L)'
;MGKGAAKYGYKSGILPSTRRILKNPTVNQTGILERVKEAKPKGINGVGYAKGIKHPKGSHRNPPPLKFIDVEEVIYNTVKPKSENTTAASEQQLLKQNQAELRRKYLSESLRNEEQRLLKQEELLKKKERVLQEQREAELKELNKERSSNLTIPTLEGIMNQPLMRQRTAEEQEILDLKRKHNKELIEFKAKERKLANLVQLCHAADHFIVTEEQLVASVEKAFASDNQDVLRNKLSLSTSQQTARNEGEISDALFGTLGNGKYVGLPIVKEFLSGEMEQFNQEINTKLDELTKQAEERKDSVL
;
A
#
# COMPACT_ATOMS: atom_id res chain seq x y z
N MET A 1 -43.79 -10.73 29.45
CA MET A 1 -43.63 -10.62 27.98
C MET A 1 -42.20 -10.98 27.61
N GLY A 2 -41.96 -11.72 26.53
CA GLY A 2 -40.61 -12.15 26.13
C GLY A 2 -39.75 -10.98 25.62
N LYS A 3 -38.45 -10.98 25.95
CA LYS A 3 -37.46 -9.97 25.53
C LYS A 3 -37.44 -9.70 24.00
N GLY A 4 -37.81 -10.69 23.19
CA GLY A 4 -37.86 -10.58 21.72
C GLY A 4 -39.09 -9.88 21.15
N ALA A 5 -40.15 -9.63 21.93
CA ALA A 5 -41.40 -9.07 21.43
C ALA A 5 -41.24 -7.61 20.94
N ALA A 6 -40.29 -6.86 21.49
CA ALA A 6 -40.02 -5.47 21.09
C ALA A 6 -39.69 -5.35 19.59
N LYS A 7 -39.01 -6.34 18.99
CA LYS A 7 -38.70 -6.36 17.55
C LYS A 7 -39.95 -6.38 16.66
N TYR A 8 -41.07 -6.88 17.19
CA TYR A 8 -42.33 -7.05 16.47
C TYR A 8 -43.42 -6.09 16.97
N GLY A 9 -43.02 -4.98 17.60
CA GLY A 9 -43.96 -3.99 18.14
C GLY A 9 -44.72 -4.48 19.38
N TYR A 10 -44.04 -5.22 20.26
CA TYR A 10 -44.58 -5.78 21.52
C TYR A 10 -45.79 -6.73 21.35
N LYS A 11 -45.99 -7.28 20.15
CA LYS A 11 -47.01 -8.29 19.89
C LYS A 11 -46.54 -9.65 20.39
N SER A 12 -47.37 -10.31 21.21
CA SER A 12 -47.12 -11.69 21.66
C SER A 12 -47.76 -12.67 20.67
N GLY A 13 -46.99 -13.66 20.22
CA GLY A 13 -47.40 -14.61 19.18
C GLY A 13 -46.98 -14.20 17.76
N ILE A 14 -46.90 -15.19 16.87
CA ILE A 14 -46.52 -15.01 15.45
C ILE A 14 -47.67 -15.52 14.59
N LEU A 15 -48.19 -14.66 13.71
CA LEU A 15 -49.14 -15.08 12.69
C LEU A 15 -48.41 -15.82 11.56
N PRO A 16 -49.05 -16.78 10.87
CA PRO A 16 -48.48 -17.37 9.68
C PRO A 16 -48.24 -16.31 8.60
N SER A 17 -47.24 -16.55 7.74
CA SER A 17 -46.93 -15.65 6.64
C SER A 17 -48.13 -15.48 5.70
N THR A 18 -48.42 -14.25 5.30
CA THR A 18 -49.53 -13.94 4.40
C THR A 18 -49.27 -14.53 3.01
N ARG A 19 -50.18 -15.38 2.54
CA ARG A 19 -50.08 -16.00 1.21
C ARG A 19 -50.41 -14.96 0.14
N ARG A 20 -49.45 -14.60 -0.71
CA ARG A 20 -49.66 -13.71 -1.86
C ARG A 20 -50.70 -14.29 -2.83
N ILE A 21 -51.56 -13.44 -3.40
CA ILE A 21 -52.59 -13.85 -4.37
C ILE A 21 -51.91 -14.09 -5.72
N LEU A 22 -51.24 -13.08 -6.29
CA LEU A 22 -50.36 -13.25 -7.44
C LEU A 22 -48.97 -13.72 -6.98
N LYS A 23 -48.49 -14.80 -7.60
CA LYS A 23 -47.20 -15.42 -7.23
C LYS A 23 -46.02 -14.84 -7.99
N ASN A 24 -46.25 -14.42 -9.23
CA ASN A 24 -45.26 -13.79 -10.09
C ASN A 24 -45.67 -12.34 -10.36
N PRO A 25 -44.73 -11.46 -10.73
CA PRO A 25 -45.05 -10.09 -11.11
C PRO A 25 -45.96 -10.04 -12.35
N THR A 26 -46.76 -8.98 -12.44
CA THR A 26 -47.65 -8.77 -13.60
C THR A 26 -46.95 -8.00 -14.71
N VAL A 27 -47.47 -8.11 -15.93
CA VAL A 27 -46.97 -7.36 -17.10
C VAL A 27 -47.07 -5.85 -16.87
N ASN A 28 -48.09 -5.39 -16.16
CA ASN A 28 -48.33 -3.97 -15.87
C ASN A 28 -47.33 -3.36 -14.87
N GLN A 29 -46.54 -4.17 -14.17
CA GLN A 29 -45.48 -3.71 -13.25
C GLN A 29 -44.21 -3.31 -14.02
N THR A 30 -44.28 -2.17 -14.71
CA THR A 30 -43.21 -1.68 -15.59
C THR A 30 -41.87 -1.52 -14.88
N GLY A 31 -41.85 -1.03 -13.63
CA GLY A 31 -40.60 -0.82 -12.89
C GLY A 31 -39.82 -2.10 -12.60
N ILE A 32 -40.51 -3.23 -12.39
CA ILE A 32 -39.85 -4.54 -12.23
C ILE A 32 -39.39 -5.07 -13.59
N LEU A 33 -40.23 -4.90 -14.61
CA LEU A 33 -39.96 -5.35 -15.96
C LEU A 33 -38.72 -4.65 -16.56
N GLU A 34 -38.59 -3.34 -16.35
CA GLU A 34 -37.41 -2.55 -16.76
C GLU A 34 -36.15 -3.04 -16.05
N ARG A 35 -36.17 -3.18 -14.72
CA ARG A 35 -35.03 -3.70 -13.93
C ARG A 35 -34.57 -5.09 -14.37
N VAL A 36 -35.48 -5.94 -14.83
CA VAL A 36 -35.14 -7.28 -15.31
C VAL A 36 -34.52 -7.24 -16.71
N LYS A 37 -34.94 -6.28 -17.55
CA LYS A 37 -34.39 -6.05 -18.89
C LYS A 37 -33.03 -5.33 -18.87
N GLU A 38 -32.77 -4.55 -17.84
CA GLU A 38 -31.49 -3.86 -17.66
C GLU A 38 -30.29 -4.81 -17.70
N ALA A 39 -29.20 -4.33 -18.31
CA ALA A 39 -27.98 -5.11 -18.42
C ALA A 39 -27.37 -5.36 -17.03
N LYS A 40 -27.21 -6.63 -16.67
CA LYS A 40 -26.67 -7.02 -15.36
C LYS A 40 -25.24 -6.51 -15.19
N PRO A 41 -24.91 -5.89 -14.05
CA PRO A 41 -23.57 -5.36 -13.81
C PRO A 41 -22.51 -6.45 -13.86
N LYS A 42 -21.29 -6.07 -14.23
CA LYS A 42 -20.09 -6.92 -14.28
C LYS A 42 -19.01 -6.30 -13.38
N GLY A 43 -18.09 -7.12 -12.86
CA GLY A 43 -17.04 -6.68 -11.93
C GLY A 43 -17.29 -7.17 -10.50
N ILE A 44 -16.87 -6.38 -9.51
CA ILE A 44 -16.89 -6.74 -8.08
C ILE A 44 -18.32 -7.04 -7.59
N ASN A 45 -19.28 -6.19 -7.97
CA ASN A 45 -20.71 -6.38 -7.67
C ASN A 45 -21.48 -7.02 -8.84
N GLY A 46 -20.79 -7.82 -9.65
CA GLY A 46 -21.34 -8.37 -10.88
C GLY A 46 -22.27 -9.57 -10.67
N VAL A 47 -23.22 -9.74 -11.59
CA VAL A 47 -24.13 -10.90 -11.59
C VAL A 47 -23.88 -11.78 -12.82
N GLY A 48 -23.71 -13.08 -12.59
CA GLY A 48 -23.49 -14.11 -13.59
C GLY A 48 -22.06 -14.16 -14.13
N TYR A 49 -21.83 -15.01 -15.14
CA TYR A 49 -20.49 -15.22 -15.71
C TYR A 49 -19.96 -13.98 -16.45
N ALA A 50 -18.65 -13.73 -16.33
CA ALA A 50 -17.94 -12.71 -17.09
C ALA A 50 -17.82 -13.10 -18.58
N LYS A 51 -17.68 -12.10 -19.46
CA LYS A 51 -17.55 -12.33 -20.92
C LYS A 51 -16.29 -13.16 -21.19
N GLY A 52 -16.40 -14.19 -22.04
CA GLY A 52 -15.27 -15.08 -22.39
C GLY A 52 -15.00 -16.24 -21.42
N ILE A 53 -15.47 -16.17 -20.17
CA ILE A 53 -15.31 -17.27 -19.21
C ILE A 53 -16.38 -18.34 -19.47
N LYS A 54 -15.97 -19.59 -19.68
CA LYS A 54 -16.88 -20.72 -19.89
C LYS A 54 -17.64 -21.05 -18.59
N HIS A 55 -18.88 -21.50 -18.71
CA HIS A 55 -19.62 -22.06 -17.57
C HIS A 55 -19.41 -23.58 -17.49
N PRO A 56 -19.63 -24.21 -16.33
CA PRO A 56 -19.54 -25.66 -16.18
C PRO A 56 -20.47 -26.42 -17.16
N LYS A 57 -20.01 -27.57 -17.64
CA LYS A 57 -20.79 -28.45 -18.53
C LYS A 57 -22.04 -28.95 -17.78
N GLY A 58 -23.20 -28.92 -18.44
CA GLY A 58 -24.48 -29.31 -17.84
C GLY A 58 -25.16 -28.23 -16.99
N SER A 59 -24.54 -27.06 -16.82
CA SER A 59 -25.17 -25.90 -16.16
C SER A 59 -25.61 -24.86 -17.18
N HIS A 60 -26.66 -24.10 -16.84
CA HIS A 60 -27.07 -22.94 -17.62
C HIS A 60 -26.26 -21.71 -17.24
N ARG A 61 -25.77 -20.98 -18.24
CA ARG A 61 -25.03 -19.73 -18.04
C ARG A 61 -25.86 -18.63 -17.38
N ASN A 62 -27.10 -18.51 -17.83
CA ASN A 62 -28.02 -17.47 -17.43
C ASN A 62 -29.10 -18.06 -16.52
N PRO A 63 -29.55 -17.32 -15.50
CA PRO A 63 -30.70 -17.74 -14.72
C PRO A 63 -31.95 -17.80 -15.61
N PRO A 64 -32.93 -18.65 -15.28
CA PRO A 64 -34.18 -18.73 -16.02
C PRO A 64 -34.88 -17.37 -16.05
N PRO A 65 -35.53 -17.01 -17.16
CA PRO A 65 -36.27 -15.75 -17.25
C PRO A 65 -37.44 -15.75 -16.26
N LEU A 66 -37.68 -14.60 -15.65
CA LEU A 66 -38.86 -14.38 -14.81
C LEU A 66 -40.11 -14.40 -15.69
N LYS A 67 -41.12 -15.16 -15.28
CA LYS A 67 -42.41 -15.24 -15.99
C LYS A 67 -43.30 -14.10 -15.52
N PHE A 68 -43.61 -13.16 -16.40
CA PHE A 68 -44.62 -12.13 -16.13
C PHE A 68 -46.00 -12.70 -16.43
N ILE A 69 -46.96 -12.40 -15.56
CA ILE A 69 -48.34 -12.84 -15.69
C ILE A 69 -49.18 -11.71 -16.26
N ASP A 70 -49.94 -12.00 -17.32
CA ASP A 70 -51.10 -11.17 -17.66
C ASP A 70 -52.30 -11.67 -16.84
N VAL A 71 -52.87 -10.75 -16.05
CA VAL A 71 -53.96 -11.06 -15.12
C VAL A 71 -55.22 -11.47 -15.88
N GLU A 72 -55.52 -10.84 -17.01
CA GLU A 72 -56.72 -11.16 -17.79
C GLU A 72 -56.59 -12.52 -18.47
N GLU A 73 -55.40 -12.89 -18.95
CA GLU A 73 -55.14 -14.24 -19.46
C GLU A 73 -55.28 -15.31 -18.36
N VAL A 74 -54.81 -15.02 -17.14
CA VAL A 74 -54.97 -15.95 -16.02
C VAL A 74 -56.43 -16.08 -15.62
N ILE A 75 -57.19 -14.99 -15.60
CA ILE A 75 -58.64 -15.01 -15.34
C ILE A 75 -59.32 -15.86 -16.42
N TYR A 76 -59.03 -15.63 -17.69
CA TYR A 76 -59.63 -16.39 -18.79
C TYR A 76 -59.37 -17.91 -18.66
N ASN A 77 -58.15 -18.30 -18.31
CA ASN A 77 -57.75 -19.69 -18.18
C ASN A 77 -58.32 -20.39 -16.93
N THR A 78 -58.40 -19.67 -15.81
CA THR A 78 -58.82 -20.23 -14.50
C THR A 78 -60.32 -20.09 -14.24
N VAL A 79 -60.94 -19.01 -14.72
CA VAL A 79 -62.34 -18.63 -14.52
C VAL A 79 -63.08 -18.75 -15.85
N LYS A 80 -63.16 -19.97 -16.39
CA LYS A 80 -63.87 -20.19 -17.65
C LYS A 80 -65.37 -19.84 -17.50
N PRO A 81 -65.96 -19.08 -18.43
CA PRO A 81 -67.38 -18.77 -18.40
C PRO A 81 -68.23 -20.03 -18.52
N LYS A 82 -69.47 -19.96 -18.03
CA LYS A 82 -70.43 -21.06 -18.14
C LYS A 82 -70.70 -21.33 -19.63
N SER A 83 -70.69 -22.60 -20.05
CA SER A 83 -71.18 -22.98 -21.37
C SER A 83 -72.69 -22.72 -21.45
N GLU A 84 -73.12 -21.97 -22.46
CA GLU A 84 -74.49 -21.46 -22.65
C GLU A 84 -75.55 -22.57 -22.66
N ASN A 85 -75.16 -23.82 -22.93
CA ASN A 85 -76.07 -24.95 -23.10
C ASN A 85 -76.39 -25.72 -21.80
N THR A 86 -75.99 -25.22 -20.62
CA THR A 86 -76.14 -25.96 -19.34
C THR A 86 -77.28 -25.39 -18.48
N THR A 87 -78.51 -25.84 -18.72
CA THR A 87 -79.65 -25.56 -17.82
C THR A 87 -79.60 -26.50 -16.60
N ALA A 88 -79.94 -25.97 -15.41
CA ALA A 88 -79.99 -26.79 -14.20
C ALA A 88 -81.28 -27.62 -14.21
N ALA A 89 -81.17 -28.94 -14.09
CA ALA A 89 -82.30 -29.86 -14.04
C ALA A 89 -82.85 -30.07 -12.61
N SER A 90 -82.10 -29.68 -11.57
CA SER A 90 -82.44 -29.88 -10.15
C SER A 90 -82.03 -28.69 -9.29
N GLU A 91 -82.74 -28.43 -8.20
CA GLU A 91 -82.43 -27.37 -7.22
C GLU A 91 -81.01 -27.50 -6.65
N GLN A 92 -80.55 -28.73 -6.39
CA GLN A 92 -79.17 -28.96 -5.93
C GLN A 92 -78.13 -28.57 -6.99
N GLN A 93 -78.46 -28.77 -8.27
CA GLN A 93 -77.60 -28.35 -9.38
C GLN A 93 -77.59 -26.84 -9.50
N LEU A 94 -78.72 -26.17 -9.28
CA LEU A 94 -78.82 -24.71 -9.24
C LEU A 94 -77.97 -24.12 -8.11
N LEU A 95 -78.01 -24.69 -6.91
CA LEU A 95 -77.13 -24.26 -5.81
C LEU A 95 -75.65 -24.41 -6.13
N LYS A 96 -75.24 -25.53 -6.75
CA LYS A 96 -73.85 -25.74 -7.19
C LYS A 96 -73.43 -24.74 -8.28
N GLN A 97 -74.33 -24.41 -9.20
CA GLN A 97 -74.08 -23.40 -10.23
C GLN A 97 -73.89 -22.01 -9.61
N ASN A 98 -74.77 -21.61 -8.69
CA ASN A 98 -74.65 -20.33 -7.97
C ASN A 98 -73.34 -20.24 -7.18
N GLN A 99 -72.95 -21.32 -6.48
CA GLN A 99 -71.66 -21.36 -5.78
C GLN A 99 -70.47 -21.24 -6.75
N ALA A 100 -70.53 -21.89 -7.92
CA ALA A 100 -69.49 -21.79 -8.92
C ALA A 100 -69.38 -20.36 -9.49
N GLU A 101 -70.52 -19.71 -9.76
CA GLU A 101 -70.57 -18.30 -10.18
C GLU A 101 -69.99 -17.36 -9.13
N LEU A 102 -70.33 -17.56 -7.86
CA LEU A 102 -69.75 -16.79 -6.75
C LEU A 102 -68.23 -16.99 -6.67
N ARG A 103 -67.73 -18.23 -6.73
CA ARG A 103 -66.28 -18.50 -6.73
C ARG A 103 -65.58 -17.84 -7.91
N ARG A 104 -66.18 -17.90 -9.10
CA ARG A 104 -65.65 -17.24 -10.31
C ARG A 104 -65.56 -15.73 -10.13
N LYS A 105 -66.65 -15.11 -9.64
CA LYS A 105 -66.72 -13.68 -9.37
C LYS A 105 -65.64 -13.25 -8.37
N TYR A 106 -65.58 -13.86 -7.19
CA TYR A 106 -64.59 -13.50 -6.17
C TYR A 106 -63.16 -13.75 -6.62
N LEU A 107 -62.89 -14.81 -7.37
CA LEU A 107 -61.54 -15.07 -7.90
C LEU A 107 -61.15 -13.97 -8.90
N SER A 108 -61.99 -13.66 -9.88
CA SER A 108 -61.73 -12.59 -10.86
C SER A 108 -61.52 -11.22 -10.21
N GLU A 109 -62.38 -10.86 -9.25
CA GLU A 109 -62.26 -9.60 -8.51
C GLU A 109 -60.98 -9.57 -7.66
N SER A 110 -60.63 -10.69 -7.00
CA SER A 110 -59.42 -10.76 -6.18
C SER A 110 -58.13 -10.57 -6.98
N LEU A 111 -58.05 -11.12 -8.20
CA LEU A 111 -56.88 -10.98 -9.06
C LEU A 111 -56.75 -9.55 -9.59
N ARG A 112 -57.84 -8.95 -10.08
CA ARG A 112 -57.85 -7.56 -10.57
C ARG A 112 -57.52 -6.57 -9.45
N ASN A 113 -58.13 -6.75 -8.27
CA ASN A 113 -57.89 -5.88 -7.13
C ASN A 113 -56.46 -6.00 -6.60
N GLU A 114 -55.87 -7.20 -6.65
CA GLU A 114 -54.48 -7.38 -6.20
C GLU A 114 -53.48 -6.71 -7.14
N GLU A 115 -53.69 -6.81 -8.45
CA GLU A 115 -52.87 -6.07 -9.41
C GLU A 115 -52.94 -4.56 -9.18
N GLN A 116 -54.15 -4.01 -9.06
CA GLN A 116 -54.33 -2.59 -8.78
C GLN A 116 -53.68 -2.17 -7.45
N ARG A 117 -53.74 -3.03 -6.42
CA ARG A 117 -53.08 -2.78 -5.14
C ARG A 117 -51.56 -2.70 -5.32
N LEU A 118 -50.97 -3.60 -6.10
CA LEU A 118 -49.52 -3.62 -6.33
C LEU A 118 -49.06 -2.37 -7.11
N LEU A 119 -49.81 -1.95 -8.13
CA LEU A 119 -49.54 -0.71 -8.88
C LEU A 119 -49.61 0.52 -7.96
N LYS A 120 -50.68 0.64 -7.16
CA LYS A 120 -50.83 1.73 -6.18
C LYS A 120 -49.68 1.73 -5.15
N GLN A 121 -49.25 0.56 -4.71
CA GLN A 121 -48.13 0.43 -3.77
C GLN A 121 -46.83 0.94 -4.40
N GLU A 122 -46.54 0.60 -5.65
CA GLU A 122 -45.37 1.10 -6.37
C GLU A 122 -45.41 2.63 -6.50
N GLU A 123 -46.55 3.20 -6.88
CA GLU A 123 -46.73 4.66 -6.95
C GLU A 123 -46.49 5.35 -5.61
N LEU A 124 -47.02 4.79 -4.51
CA LEU A 124 -46.80 5.33 -3.17
C LEU A 124 -45.33 5.28 -2.75
N LEU A 125 -44.61 4.21 -3.11
CA LEU A 125 -43.17 4.12 -2.85
C LEU A 125 -42.40 5.18 -3.64
N LYS A 126 -42.67 5.34 -4.94
CA LYS A 126 -42.05 6.38 -5.77
C LYS A 126 -42.31 7.78 -5.22
N LYS A 127 -43.55 8.06 -4.79
CA LYS A 127 -43.90 9.35 -4.14
C LYS A 127 -43.12 9.55 -2.84
N LYS A 128 -43.04 8.52 -2.00
CA LYS A 128 -42.30 8.59 -0.73
C LYS A 128 -40.80 8.82 -0.94
N GLU A 129 -40.20 8.16 -1.94
CA GLU A 129 -38.78 8.35 -2.29
C GLU A 129 -38.51 9.78 -2.74
N ARG A 130 -39.38 10.36 -3.58
CA ARG A 130 -39.26 11.77 -4.02
C ARG A 130 -39.36 12.74 -2.85
N VAL A 131 -40.39 12.60 -2.00
CA VAL A 131 -40.56 13.46 -0.81
C VAL A 131 -39.33 13.37 0.10
N LEU A 132 -38.76 12.18 0.29
CA LEU A 132 -37.58 11.98 1.11
C LEU A 132 -36.34 12.64 0.48
N GLN A 133 -36.17 12.54 -0.84
CA GLN A 133 -35.09 13.23 -1.57
C GLN A 133 -35.23 14.76 -1.44
N GLU A 134 -36.43 15.29 -1.65
CA GLU A 134 -36.73 16.72 -1.48
C GLU A 134 -36.44 17.20 -0.06
N GLN A 135 -36.81 16.42 0.96
CA GLN A 135 -36.49 16.71 2.36
C GLN A 135 -34.99 16.74 2.59
N ARG A 136 -34.23 15.75 2.12
CA ARG A 136 -32.77 15.72 2.22
C ARG A 136 -32.13 16.91 1.53
N GLU A 137 -32.61 17.27 0.34
CA GLU A 137 -32.10 18.43 -0.39
C GLU A 137 -32.42 19.75 0.33
N ALA A 138 -33.61 19.86 0.93
CA ALA A 138 -33.98 21.02 1.74
C ALA A 138 -33.11 21.12 2.99
N GLU A 139 -32.88 20.02 3.71
CA GLU A 139 -31.97 19.94 4.87
C GLU A 139 -30.54 20.33 4.48
N LEU A 140 -30.00 19.80 3.38
CA LEU A 140 -28.68 20.18 2.87
C LEU A 140 -28.61 21.66 2.50
N LYS A 141 -29.66 22.22 1.88
CA LYS A 141 -29.74 23.66 1.58
C LYS A 141 -29.79 24.49 2.86
N GLU A 142 -30.48 24.05 3.90
CA GLU A 142 -30.54 24.75 5.19
C GLU A 142 -29.23 24.68 5.99
N LEU A 143 -28.50 23.56 5.87
CA LEU A 143 -27.17 23.40 6.45
C LEU A 143 -26.13 24.26 5.73
N ASN A 144 -26.23 24.38 4.40
CA ASN A 144 -25.29 25.15 3.59
C ASN A 144 -25.53 26.68 3.65
N LYS A 145 -26.68 27.14 4.14
CA LYS A 145 -26.93 28.57 4.34
C LYS A 145 -25.98 29.10 5.40
N GLU A 146 -25.21 30.13 5.04
CA GLU A 146 -24.33 30.83 5.98
C GLU A 146 -25.16 31.44 7.13
N ARG A 147 -24.76 31.12 8.36
CA ARG A 147 -25.38 31.64 9.58
C ARG A 147 -24.46 32.69 10.17
N SER A 148 -25.02 33.73 10.79
CA SER A 148 -24.24 34.74 11.52
C SER A 148 -23.39 34.12 12.65
N SER A 149 -23.84 33.00 13.23
CA SER A 149 -23.09 32.22 14.22
C SER A 149 -21.82 31.56 13.66
N ASN A 150 -21.69 31.37 12.34
CA ASN A 150 -20.51 30.72 11.75
C ASN A 150 -19.23 31.54 12.00
N LEU A 151 -19.35 32.87 12.11
CA LEU A 151 -18.24 33.76 12.43
C LEU A 151 -17.70 33.60 13.86
N THR A 152 -18.46 32.94 14.75
CA THR A 152 -18.01 32.64 16.12
C THR A 152 -17.20 31.34 16.22
N ILE A 153 -17.26 30.51 15.17
CA ILE A 153 -16.49 29.27 15.09
C ILE A 153 -15.12 29.62 14.50
N PRO A 154 -14.00 29.29 15.18
CA PRO A 154 -12.68 29.57 14.64
C PRO A 154 -12.46 28.80 13.34
N THR A 155 -12.10 29.49 12.26
CA THR A 155 -11.82 28.90 10.96
C THR A 155 -10.31 28.82 10.71
N LEU A 156 -9.84 27.69 10.18
CA LEU A 156 -8.46 27.47 9.75
C LEU A 156 -8.40 27.20 8.24
N GLU A 157 -9.16 27.97 7.46
CA GLU A 157 -9.32 27.76 6.01
C GLU A 157 -7.98 27.75 5.27
N GLY A 158 -7.06 28.65 5.64
CA GLY A 158 -5.73 28.70 5.03
C GLY A 158 -4.91 27.42 5.23
N ILE A 159 -5.07 26.72 6.35
CA ILE A 159 -4.37 25.44 6.63
C ILE A 159 -5.14 24.28 5.98
N MET A 160 -6.48 24.27 6.07
CA MET A 160 -7.31 23.20 5.52
C MET A 160 -7.26 23.14 3.98
N ASN A 161 -7.05 24.29 3.32
CA ASN A 161 -6.93 24.37 1.87
C ASN A 161 -5.54 23.99 1.35
N GLN A 162 -4.54 23.84 2.22
CA GLN A 162 -3.21 23.40 1.81
C GLN A 162 -3.18 21.88 1.62
N PRO A 163 -2.53 21.37 0.56
CA PRO A 163 -2.37 19.93 0.39
C PRO A 163 -1.51 19.37 1.54
N LEU A 164 -1.97 18.27 2.15
CA LEU A 164 -1.24 17.61 3.25
C LEU A 164 0.19 17.23 2.88
N MET A 165 0.44 16.94 1.60
CA MET A 165 1.76 16.65 1.08
C MET A 165 1.99 17.37 -0.25
N ARG A 166 3.11 18.08 -0.33
CA ARG A 166 3.65 18.55 -1.60
C ARG A 166 4.42 17.41 -2.28
N GLN A 167 4.03 17.05 -3.49
CA GLN A 167 4.81 16.13 -4.31
C GLN A 167 6.12 16.82 -4.75
N ARG A 168 7.22 16.07 -4.73
CA ARG A 168 8.53 16.59 -5.19
C ARG A 168 8.49 16.83 -6.69
N THR A 169 9.10 17.92 -7.16
CA THR A 169 9.31 18.15 -8.60
C THR A 169 10.30 17.13 -9.16
N ALA A 170 10.32 16.95 -10.49
CA ALA A 170 11.27 16.04 -11.13
C ALA A 170 12.73 16.43 -10.81
N GLU A 171 13.04 17.72 -10.87
CA GLU A 171 14.36 18.27 -10.51
C GLU A 171 14.76 17.95 -9.05
N GLU A 172 13.83 18.09 -8.11
CA GLU A 172 14.08 17.75 -6.71
C GLU A 172 14.33 16.25 -6.51
N GLN A 173 13.65 15.40 -7.28
CA GLN A 173 13.87 13.95 -7.24
C GLN A 173 15.25 13.59 -7.82
N GLU A 174 15.64 14.21 -8.92
CA GLU A 174 16.97 14.02 -9.53
C GLU A 174 18.09 14.42 -8.57
N ILE A 175 17.98 15.59 -7.93
CA ILE A 175 18.96 16.05 -6.92
C ILE A 175 19.05 15.07 -5.75
N LEU A 176 17.90 14.56 -5.28
CA LEU A 176 17.84 13.60 -4.19
C LEU A 176 18.54 12.29 -4.58
N ASP A 177 18.28 11.79 -5.78
CA ASP A 177 18.89 10.55 -6.28
C ASP A 177 20.39 10.71 -6.53
N LEU A 178 20.85 11.87 -6.99
CA LEU A 178 22.28 12.18 -7.07
C LEU A 178 22.93 12.16 -5.67
N LYS A 179 22.30 12.76 -4.66
CA LYS A 179 22.81 12.71 -3.27
C LYS A 179 22.86 11.28 -2.73
N ARG A 180 21.86 10.46 -3.04
CA ARG A 180 21.84 9.04 -2.65
C ARG A 180 22.96 8.24 -3.33
N LYS A 181 23.15 8.43 -4.63
CA LYS A 181 24.23 7.79 -5.39
C LYS A 181 25.60 8.17 -4.84
N HIS A 182 25.83 9.47 -4.63
CA HIS A 182 27.07 9.97 -4.04
C HIS A 182 27.36 9.35 -2.67
N ASN A 183 26.36 9.31 -1.78
CA ASN A 183 26.54 8.70 -0.45
C ASN A 183 26.90 7.20 -0.55
N LYS A 184 26.29 6.47 -1.48
CA LYS A 184 26.59 5.06 -1.72
C LYS A 184 28.02 4.88 -2.22
N GLU A 185 28.41 5.63 -3.24
CA GLU A 185 29.75 5.59 -3.83
C GLU A 185 30.82 5.96 -2.80
N LEU A 186 30.57 6.95 -1.95
CA LEU A 186 31.48 7.38 -0.89
C LEU A 186 31.71 6.24 0.13
N ILE A 187 30.65 5.52 0.53
CA ILE A 187 30.77 4.38 1.45
C ILE A 187 31.58 3.26 0.79
N GLU A 188 31.31 2.92 -0.47
CA GLU A 188 32.05 1.91 -1.21
C GLU A 188 33.52 2.30 -1.38
N PHE A 189 33.79 3.56 -1.67
CA PHE A 189 35.14 4.11 -1.80
C PHE A 189 35.92 3.97 -0.49
N LYS A 190 35.34 4.40 0.65
CA LYS A 190 35.96 4.23 1.98
C LYS A 190 36.20 2.77 2.33
N ALA A 191 35.30 1.87 1.94
CA ALA A 191 35.50 0.44 2.16
C ALA A 191 36.68 -0.11 1.33
N LYS A 192 36.85 0.37 0.10
CA LYS A 192 38.01 0.03 -0.74
C LYS A 192 39.31 0.59 -0.16
N GLU A 193 39.32 1.84 0.30
CA GLU A 193 40.49 2.45 0.96
C GLU A 193 40.93 1.62 2.18
N ARG A 194 39.99 1.20 3.03
CA ARG A 194 40.31 0.32 4.18
C ARG A 194 40.89 -1.02 3.74
N LYS A 195 40.33 -1.64 2.69
CA LYS A 195 40.88 -2.89 2.14
C LYS A 195 42.29 -2.72 1.60
N LEU A 196 42.56 -1.60 0.93
CA LEU A 196 43.90 -1.27 0.44
C LEU A 196 44.87 -1.01 1.60
N ALA A 197 44.46 -0.31 2.64
CA ALA A 197 45.27 -0.11 3.84
C ALA A 197 45.65 -1.45 4.50
N ASN A 198 44.68 -2.36 4.64
CA ASN A 198 44.91 -3.70 5.16
C ASN A 198 45.85 -4.52 4.26
N LEU A 199 45.75 -4.36 2.93
CA LEU A 199 46.64 -5.02 1.98
C LEU A 199 48.07 -4.51 2.15
N VAL A 200 48.28 -3.19 2.22
CA VAL A 200 49.59 -2.59 2.48
C VAL A 200 50.18 -3.11 3.80
N GLN A 201 49.35 -3.18 4.85
CA GLN A 201 49.77 -3.76 6.13
C GLN A 201 50.16 -5.25 5.99
N LEU A 202 49.41 -6.02 5.20
CA LEU A 202 49.72 -7.42 4.91
C LEU A 202 51.04 -7.54 4.14
N CYS A 203 51.30 -6.69 3.14
CA CYS A 203 52.58 -6.67 2.42
C CYS A 203 53.76 -6.45 3.37
N HIS A 204 53.64 -5.50 4.31
CA HIS A 204 54.69 -5.27 5.32
C HIS A 204 54.84 -6.46 6.29
N ALA A 205 53.74 -7.15 6.62
CA ALA A 205 53.78 -8.35 7.44
C ALA A 205 54.30 -9.59 6.69
N ALA A 206 54.21 -9.60 5.34
CA ALA A 206 54.61 -10.72 4.51
C ALA A 206 56.10 -11.04 4.59
N ASP A 207 56.93 -10.04 4.90
CA ASP A 207 58.37 -10.22 5.18
C ASP A 207 58.62 -11.16 6.37
N HIS A 208 57.65 -11.32 7.25
CA HIS A 208 57.70 -12.23 8.41
C HIS A 208 56.99 -13.55 8.16
N PHE A 209 56.33 -13.75 7.01
CA PHE A 209 55.67 -15.00 6.68
C PHE A 209 56.68 -16.04 6.20
N ILE A 210 56.50 -17.26 6.67
CA ILE A 210 57.30 -18.42 6.25
C ILE A 210 56.58 -19.05 5.07
N VAL A 211 57.19 -18.99 3.89
CA VAL A 211 56.62 -19.54 2.65
C VAL A 211 57.40 -20.76 2.18
N THR A 212 58.74 -20.76 2.34
CA THR A 212 59.60 -21.87 1.92
C THR A 212 60.08 -22.72 3.09
N GLU A 213 60.45 -23.97 2.81
CA GLU A 213 60.97 -24.91 3.81
C GLU A 213 62.27 -24.40 4.45
N GLU A 214 63.12 -23.70 3.68
CA GLU A 214 64.34 -23.07 4.19
C GLU A 214 64.06 -21.98 5.23
N GLN A 215 63.04 -21.14 4.97
CA GLN A 215 62.60 -20.11 5.93
C GLN A 215 62.03 -20.76 7.20
N LEU A 216 61.38 -21.91 7.07
CA LEU A 216 60.84 -22.65 8.21
C LEU A 216 61.97 -23.12 9.14
N VAL A 217 62.97 -23.80 8.60
CA VAL A 217 64.13 -24.27 9.39
C VAL A 217 64.83 -23.09 10.08
N ALA A 218 65.10 -22.01 9.35
CA ALA A 218 65.75 -20.82 9.91
C ALA A 218 64.91 -20.14 11.01
N SER A 219 63.57 -20.13 10.87
CA SER A 219 62.67 -19.57 11.88
C SER A 219 62.58 -20.43 13.14
N VAL A 220 62.59 -21.76 12.99
CA VAL A 220 62.60 -22.74 14.08
C VAL A 220 63.89 -22.59 14.88
N GLU A 221 65.04 -22.57 14.22
CA GLU A 221 66.33 -22.34 14.88
C GLU A 221 66.34 -21.01 15.64
N LYS A 222 65.85 -19.91 15.06
CA LYS A 222 65.74 -18.61 15.76
C LYS A 222 64.80 -18.66 16.96
N ALA A 223 63.65 -19.30 16.84
CA ALA A 223 62.64 -19.39 17.90
C ALA A 223 63.10 -20.24 19.09
N PHE A 224 63.86 -21.31 18.84
CA PHE A 224 64.40 -22.20 19.86
C PHE A 224 65.78 -21.78 20.39
N ALA A 225 66.57 -21.00 19.62
CA ALA A 225 67.84 -20.43 20.10
C ALA A 225 67.66 -19.18 20.98
N SER A 226 66.51 -18.51 20.89
CA SER A 226 66.14 -17.42 21.79
C SER A 226 65.34 -17.97 22.97
N ASP A 227 65.96 -18.06 24.15
CA ASP A 227 65.27 -18.36 25.41
C ASP A 227 64.27 -17.21 25.74
N ASN A 228 63.07 -17.28 25.17
CA ASN A 228 62.07 -16.20 25.11
C ASN A 228 61.24 -15.99 26.39
N GLN A 229 61.70 -16.43 27.56
CA GLN A 229 60.93 -16.27 28.80
C GLN A 229 60.85 -14.81 29.28
N ASP A 230 61.89 -13.99 29.03
CA ASP A 230 61.92 -12.59 29.46
C ASP A 230 61.07 -11.64 28.60
N VAL A 231 60.95 -11.94 27.29
CA VAL A 231 60.09 -11.16 26.37
C VAL A 231 58.61 -11.42 26.63
N LEU A 232 58.24 -12.63 27.06
CA LEU A 232 56.87 -12.98 27.42
C LEU A 232 56.44 -12.34 28.75
N ARG A 233 57.32 -12.27 29.75
CA ARG A 233 57.05 -11.57 31.03
C ARG A 233 56.77 -10.08 30.82
N ASN A 234 57.53 -9.40 29.97
CA ASN A 234 57.37 -7.96 29.72
C ASN A 234 56.13 -7.61 28.86
N LYS A 235 55.57 -8.57 28.11
CA LYS A 235 54.36 -8.37 27.30
C LYS A 235 53.05 -8.60 28.07
N LEU A 236 53.10 -9.31 29.20
CA LEU A 236 51.92 -9.63 30.02
C LEU A 236 51.60 -8.58 31.09
N SER A 237 52.53 -7.67 31.42
CA SER A 237 52.27 -6.56 32.34
C SER A 237 51.61 -5.37 31.61
N LEU A 238 50.28 -5.39 31.46
CA LEU A 238 49.52 -4.25 30.96
C LEU A 238 49.49 -3.12 32.02
N SER A 239 50.48 -2.24 31.96
CA SER A 239 50.50 -0.95 32.66
C SER A 239 49.77 0.12 31.84
N THR A 240 49.10 1.06 32.49
CA THR A 240 48.45 2.25 31.87
C THR A 240 49.41 3.07 31.00
N SER A 241 50.73 3.05 31.29
CA SER A 241 51.77 3.69 30.47
C SER A 241 51.97 3.05 29.08
N GLN A 242 51.65 1.76 28.91
CA GLN A 242 51.71 1.12 27.59
C GLN A 242 50.47 1.42 26.75
N GLN A 243 49.31 1.69 27.37
CA GLN A 243 48.11 2.13 26.65
C GLN A 243 48.29 3.54 26.07
N THR A 244 48.90 4.46 26.83
CA THR A 244 49.22 5.80 26.31
C THR A 244 50.23 5.75 25.17
N ALA A 245 51.27 4.92 25.27
CA ALA A 245 52.27 4.76 24.21
C ALA A 245 51.70 4.12 22.93
N ARG A 246 50.74 3.19 23.05
CA ARG A 246 50.02 2.63 21.88
C ARG A 246 49.13 3.66 21.21
N ASN A 247 48.37 4.42 22.00
CA ASN A 247 47.51 5.47 21.48
C ASN A 247 48.33 6.58 20.79
N GLU A 248 49.48 6.96 21.35
CA GLU A 248 50.40 7.93 20.75
C GLU A 248 51.04 7.42 19.45
N GLY A 249 51.37 6.12 19.41
CA GLY A 249 51.80 5.44 18.19
C GLY A 249 50.73 5.44 17.10
N GLU A 250 49.49 5.10 17.43
CA GLU A 250 48.36 5.11 16.48
C GLU A 250 48.03 6.54 16.00
N ILE A 251 48.12 7.54 16.87
CA ILE A 251 47.89 8.95 16.52
C ILE A 251 49.03 9.46 15.63
N SER A 252 50.29 9.18 15.95
CA SER A 252 51.43 9.59 15.12
C SER A 252 51.40 8.91 13.75
N ASP A 253 51.07 7.61 13.71
CA ASP A 253 50.85 6.87 12.47
C ASP A 253 49.70 7.45 11.63
N ALA A 254 48.58 7.86 12.27
CA ALA A 254 47.48 8.51 11.57
C ALA A 254 47.82 9.91 11.03
N LEU A 255 48.66 10.67 11.75
CA LEU A 255 49.08 12.02 11.36
C LEU A 255 50.12 12.02 10.25
N PHE A 256 51.09 11.12 10.31
CA PHE A 256 52.16 11.01 9.31
C PHE A 256 51.83 10.01 8.20
N GLY A 257 50.71 9.28 8.29
CA GLY A 257 50.34 8.27 7.32
C GLY A 257 51.28 7.06 7.32
N THR A 258 51.93 6.77 8.45
CA THR A 258 52.83 5.61 8.64
C THR A 258 52.10 4.45 9.32
N LEU A 259 52.75 3.27 9.37
CA LEU A 259 52.24 2.07 10.04
C LEU A 259 53.30 1.50 10.99
N GLY A 260 52.87 1.07 12.17
CA GLY A 260 53.72 0.34 13.12
C GLY A 260 54.69 1.22 13.89
N ASN A 261 54.22 2.37 14.41
CA ASN A 261 54.99 3.39 15.11
C ASN A 261 56.11 3.97 14.22
N GLY A 262 55.77 4.39 13.00
CA GLY A 262 56.71 5.04 12.07
C GLY A 262 57.70 4.12 11.35
N LYS A 263 57.59 2.79 11.51
CA LYS A 263 58.52 1.83 10.89
C LYS A 263 58.20 1.50 9.44
N TYR A 264 56.92 1.52 9.07
CA TYR A 264 56.45 1.14 7.75
C TYR A 264 55.66 2.27 7.10
N VAL A 265 55.71 2.33 5.77
CA VAL A 265 55.00 3.34 4.97
C VAL A 265 53.52 2.98 4.88
N GLY A 266 52.62 3.90 5.21
CA GLY A 266 51.18 3.67 5.11
C GLY A 266 50.61 4.07 3.74
N LEU A 267 49.32 3.75 3.56
CA LEU A 267 48.59 4.00 2.32
C LEU A 267 48.61 5.46 1.84
N PRO A 268 48.52 6.50 2.71
CA PRO A 268 48.55 7.89 2.26
C PRO A 268 49.83 8.24 1.50
N ILE A 269 50.99 7.87 2.05
CA ILE A 269 52.30 8.13 1.44
C ILE A 269 52.44 7.38 0.10
N VAL A 270 51.99 6.12 0.05
CA VAL A 270 52.01 5.32 -1.19
C VAL A 270 51.11 5.95 -2.27
N LYS A 271 49.95 6.47 -1.86
CA LYS A 271 49.02 7.15 -2.77
C LYS A 271 49.62 8.44 -3.32
N GLU A 272 50.24 9.26 -2.46
CA GLU A 272 50.90 10.52 -2.85
C GLU A 272 52.13 10.30 -3.74
N PHE A 273 52.87 9.22 -3.50
CA PHE A 273 53.97 8.82 -4.38
C PHE A 273 53.47 8.40 -5.76
N LEU A 274 52.38 7.61 -5.83
CA LEU A 274 51.78 7.19 -7.10
C LEU A 274 51.06 8.33 -7.84
N SER A 275 50.51 9.32 -7.13
CA SER A 275 49.85 10.48 -7.75
C SER A 275 50.85 11.50 -8.31
N GLY A 276 52.11 11.47 -7.87
CA GLY A 276 53.14 12.44 -8.26
C GLY A 276 52.93 13.84 -7.68
N GLU A 277 51.91 14.02 -6.83
CA GLU A 277 51.59 15.30 -6.18
C GLU A 277 52.75 15.74 -5.26
N MET A 278 53.44 14.78 -4.63
CA MET A 278 54.60 15.09 -3.77
C MET A 278 55.81 15.58 -4.56
N GLU A 279 56.03 15.08 -5.78
CA GLU A 279 57.12 15.55 -6.64
C GLU A 279 56.85 16.96 -7.14
N GLN A 280 55.61 17.25 -7.52
CA GLN A 280 55.18 18.59 -7.92
C GLN A 280 55.32 19.59 -6.76
N PHE A 281 54.87 19.21 -5.56
CA PHE A 281 55.00 20.03 -4.36
C PHE A 281 56.47 20.30 -3.99
N ASN A 282 57.34 19.29 -4.08
CA ASN A 282 58.77 19.45 -3.81
C ASN A 282 59.44 20.35 -4.86
N GLN A 283 59.05 20.26 -6.12
CA GLN A 283 59.52 21.18 -7.16
C GLN A 283 59.09 22.61 -6.86
N GLU A 284 57.83 22.85 -6.47
CA GLU A 284 57.34 24.17 -6.07
C GLU A 284 58.04 24.74 -4.83
N ILE A 285 58.36 23.90 -3.85
CA ILE A 285 59.12 24.32 -2.67
C ILE A 285 60.55 24.68 -3.04
N ASN A 286 61.22 23.86 -3.85
CA ASN A 286 62.59 24.13 -4.28
C ASN A 286 62.67 25.41 -5.09
N THR A 287 61.71 25.67 -6.00
CA THR A 287 61.65 26.95 -6.72
C THR A 287 61.44 28.14 -5.77
N LYS A 288 60.58 28.01 -4.76
CA LYS A 288 60.36 29.07 -3.75
C LYS A 288 61.58 29.29 -2.85
N LEU A 289 62.28 28.23 -2.46
CA LEU A 289 63.51 28.31 -1.69
C LEU A 289 64.61 28.98 -2.51
N ASP A 290 64.76 28.62 -3.78
CA ASP A 290 65.70 29.23 -4.71
C ASP A 290 65.39 30.72 -4.98
N GLU A 291 64.10 31.10 -4.98
CA GLU A 291 63.69 32.50 -5.03
C GLU A 291 64.05 33.25 -3.75
N LEU A 292 63.83 32.65 -2.58
CA LEU A 292 64.14 33.26 -1.28
C LEU A 292 65.65 33.38 -1.04
N THR A 293 66.46 32.42 -1.48
CA THR A 293 67.92 32.49 -1.38
C THR A 293 68.49 33.57 -2.29
N LYS A 294 67.99 33.70 -3.53
CA LYS A 294 68.34 34.81 -4.44
C LYS A 294 67.98 36.17 -3.84
N GLN A 295 66.78 36.31 -3.26
CA GLN A 295 66.39 37.53 -2.56
C GLN A 295 67.27 37.82 -1.32
N ALA A 296 67.75 36.79 -0.63
CA ALA A 296 68.65 36.94 0.51
C ALA A 296 70.08 37.32 0.09
N GLU A 297 70.56 36.82 -1.06
CA GLU A 297 71.84 37.19 -1.67
C GLU A 297 71.82 38.63 -2.19
N GLU A 298 70.77 39.02 -2.92
CA GLU A 298 70.55 40.41 -3.36
C GLU A 298 70.52 41.40 -2.18
N ARG A 299 69.96 40.97 -1.03
CA ARG A 299 69.96 41.78 0.20
C ARG A 299 71.34 41.85 0.86
N LYS A 300 72.16 40.81 0.79
CA LYS A 300 73.53 40.82 1.33
C LYS A 300 74.44 41.71 0.50
N ASP A 301 74.30 41.66 -0.82
CA ASP A 301 75.08 42.50 -1.75
C ASP A 301 74.66 43.98 -1.69
N SER A 302 73.44 44.28 -1.23
CA SER A 302 72.97 45.66 -1.00
C SER A 302 73.44 46.33 0.30
N VAL A 303 74.13 45.59 1.20
CA VAL A 303 74.53 46.06 2.55
C VAL A 303 76.06 46.24 2.71
N LEU A 304 76.84 45.92 1.68
CA LEU A 304 78.28 46.26 1.57
C LEU A 304 78.49 47.46 0.63
#